data_AF-A0A971ALD6-F1
#
_entry.id   AF-A0A971ALD6-F1
#
_cell.length_a   1.000
_cell.length_b   1.000
_cell.length_c   1.000
_cell.angle_alpha   90.00
_cell.angle_beta   90.00
_cell.angle_gamma   90.00
#
_symmetry.space_group_name_H-M   'P 1'
#
loop_
_entity.id
_entity.type
_entity.pdbx_description
1 polymer ?
#
loop_
_entity_poly.entity_id
_entity_poly.type
_entity_poly.pdbx_seq_one_letter_code
_entity_poly.pdbx_strand_id
1 'polypeptide(L)' 'MFKEQVKISLSSYIVLIKMQKAAKYVLYGESLTTAALHAGFSGSAHMASTCKRMFGIALSEIFAAY' A
#
# COMPACT_ATOMS: atom_id res chain seq x y z
N MET A 1 7.57 -1.69 23.68
CA MET A 1 6.42 -2.59 23.44
C MET A 1 6.19 -2.98 21.97
N PHE A 2 5.65 -2.13 21.05
CA PHE A 2 5.30 -2.60 19.69
C PHE A 2 6.50 -3.10 18.87
N LYS A 3 7.57 -2.29 18.78
CA LYS A 3 8.78 -2.65 18.03
C LYS A 3 9.51 -3.86 18.61
N GLU A 4 9.45 -4.06 19.93
CA GLU A 4 10.08 -5.23 20.59
C GLU A 4 9.41 -6.54 20.17
N GLN A 5 8.09 -6.52 19.94
CA GLN A 5 7.29 -7.68 19.54
C GLN A 5 7.29 -7.89 18.03
N VAL A 6 6.98 -6.85 17.25
CA VAL A 6 6.73 -6.93 15.79
C VAL A 6 7.99 -6.63 14.97
N LYS A 7 9.07 -6.17 15.61
CA LYS A 7 10.38 -5.84 15.00
C LYS A 7 10.38 -4.69 14.00
N ILE A 8 9.23 -4.08 13.72
CA ILE A 8 9.09 -2.87 12.90
C ILE A 8 8.47 -1.72 13.70
N SER A 9 8.61 -0.49 13.20
CA SER A 9 7.90 0.65 13.77
C SER A 9 6.39 0.52 13.53
N LEU A 10 5.60 1.15 14.41
CA LEU A 10 4.15 1.23 14.22
C LEU A 10 3.78 1.90 12.89
N SER A 11 4.52 2.92 12.47
CA SER A 11 4.32 3.60 11.19
C SER A 11 4.55 2.68 9.99
N SER A 12 5.61 1.87 9.99
CA SER A 12 5.84 0.87 8.94
C SER A 12 4.75 -0.19 8.91
N TYR A 13 4.26 -0.61 10.08
CA TYR A 13 3.15 -1.55 10.18
C TYR A 13 1.85 -0.95 9.61
N ILE A 14 1.51 0.29 9.94
CA ILE A 14 0.34 0.98 9.38
C ILE A 14 0.47 1.05 7.86
N VAL A 15 1.64 1.39 7.34
CA VAL A 15 1.87 1.44 5.89
C VAL A 15 1.65 0.06 5.22
N LEU A 16 2.10 -1.03 5.83
CA LEU A 16 1.80 -2.40 5.37
C LEU A 16 0.29 -2.66 5.28
N ILE A 17 -0.47 -2.28 6.32
CA ILE A 17 -1.93 -2.42 6.35
C ILE A 17 -2.60 -1.59 5.24
N LYS A 18 -2.13 -0.36 5.00
CA LYS A 18 -2.65 0.48 3.90
C LYS A 18 -2.41 -0.17 2.55
N MET A 19 -1.23 -0.74 2.31
CA MET A 19 -0.94 -1.44 1.04
C MET A 19 -1.86 -2.65 0.84
N GLN A 20 -2.10 -3.45 1.88
CA GLN A 20 -3.03 -4.58 1.82
C GLN A 20 -4.46 -4.14 1.51
N LYS A 21 -4.94 -3.06 2.14
CA LYS A 21 -6.27 -2.48 1.85
C LYS A 21 -6.37 -2.00 0.40
N ALA A 22 -5.38 -1.25 -0.07
CA ALA A 22 -5.37 -0.74 -1.43
C ALA A 22 -5.42 -1.89 -2.45
N ALA A 23 -4.62 -2.94 -2.24
CA ALA A 23 -4.66 -4.12 -3.10
C ALA A 23 -6.04 -4.78 -3.12
N LYS A 24 -6.69 -4.91 -1.95
CA LYS A 24 -8.05 -5.44 -1.85
C LYS A 24 -9.07 -4.61 -2.62
N TYR A 25 -8.99 -3.28 -2.54
CA TYR A 25 -9.89 -2.38 -3.28
C TYR A 25 -9.69 -2.49 -4.80
N VAL A 26 -8.44 -2.56 -5.26
CA VAL A 26 -8.13 -2.77 -6.69
C VAL A 26 -8.68 -4.11 -7.17
N LEU A 27 -8.52 -5.19 -6.38
CA LEU A 27 -9.09 -6.50 -6.71
C LEU A 27 -10.62 -6.52 -6.77
N TYR A 28 -11.29 -5.55 -6.15
CA TYR A 28 -12.74 -5.34 -6.26
C TYR A 28 -13.14 -4.40 -7.40
N GLY A 29 -12.20 -4.00 -8.25
CA GLY A 29 -12.46 -3.18 -9.44
C GLY A 29 -12.37 -1.67 -9.20
N GLU A 30 -11.88 -1.23 -8.03
CA GLU A 30 -11.61 0.20 -7.85
C GLU A 30 -10.38 0.63 -8.66
N SER A 31 -10.43 1.86 -9.19
CA SER A 31 -9.24 2.48 -9.80
C SER A 31 -8.12 2.62 -8.77
N LEU A 32 -6.85 2.62 -9.22
CA LEU A 32 -5.68 2.82 -8.35
C LEU A 32 -5.77 4.09 -7.50
N THR A 33 -6.37 5.16 -8.03
CA THR A 33 -6.54 6.42 -7.30
C THR A 33 -7.59 6.28 -6.20
N THR A 34 -8.76 5.71 -6.51
CA THR A 34 -9.83 5.47 -5.52
C THR A 34 -9.36 4.53 -4.41
N ALA A 35 -8.75 3.40 -4.79
CA ALA A 35 -8.21 2.42 -3.86
C ALA A 35 -7.14 3.02 -2.94
N ALA A 36 -6.26 3.89 -3.47
CA ALA A 36 -5.25 4.58 -2.67
C ALA A 36 -5.91 5.50 -1.62
N LEU A 37 -6.92 6.28 -2.01
CA LEU A 37 -7.63 7.19 -1.11
C LEU A 37 -8.40 6.41 -0.03
N HIS A 38 -9.12 5.34 -0.39
CA HIS A 38 -9.83 4.47 0.55
C HIS A 38 -8.88 3.76 1.52
N ALA A 39 -7.69 3.38 1.06
CA ALA A 39 -6.64 2.82 1.90
C ALA A 39 -5.91 3.87 2.77
N GLY A 40 -6.24 5.15 2.63
CA GLY A 40 -5.70 6.26 3.43
C GLY A 40 -4.38 6.84 2.90
N PHE A 41 -3.98 6.55 1.67
CA PHE A 41 -2.94 7.33 0.98
C PHE A 41 -3.51 8.67 0.52
N SER A 42 -2.65 9.65 0.27
CA SER A 42 -3.05 10.93 -0.31
C SER A 42 -3.28 10.87 -1.83
N GLY A 43 -3.06 9.70 -2.44
CA GLY A 43 -3.26 9.45 -3.87
C GLY A 43 -2.41 8.29 -4.38
N SER A 44 -2.63 7.92 -5.64
CA SER A 44 -1.93 6.81 -6.31
C SER A 44 -0.42 7.03 -6.43
N ALA A 45 0.05 8.27 -6.59
CA ALA A 45 1.49 8.58 -6.61
C ALA A 45 2.18 8.36 -5.24
N HIS A 46 1.52 8.71 -4.13
CA HIS A 46 2.02 8.43 -2.79
C HIS A 46 2.02 6.92 -2.50
N MET A 47 0.99 6.21 -2.97
CA MET A 47 0.95 4.74 -2.91
C MET A 47 2.08 4.12 -3.74
N ALA A 48 2.32 4.59 -4.96
CA ALA A 48 3.35 4.06 -5.85
C ALA A 48 4.77 4.25 -5.31
N SER A 49 5.10 5.45 -4.83
CA SER A 49 6.39 5.72 -4.20
C SER A 49 6.60 4.90 -2.93
N THR A 50 5.53 4.66 -2.17
CA THR A 50 5.56 3.79 -0.98
C THR A 50 5.77 2.33 -1.36
N CYS A 51 5.09 1.85 -2.41
CA CYS A 51 5.25 0.50 -2.96
C CYS A 51 6.70 0.23 -3.36
N LYS A 52 7.29 1.13 -4.16
CA LYS A 52 8.69 1.01 -4.61
C LYS A 52 9.66 1.00 -3.43
N ARG A 53 9.43 1.86 -2.43
CA ARG A 53 10.26 1.92 -1.21
C ARG A 53 10.16 0.65 -0.37
N MET A 54 8.99 0.02 -0.30
CA MET A 54 8.76 -1.16 0.54
C MET A 54 9.19 -2.47 -0.10
N PHE A 55 8.87 -2.65 -1.38
CA PHE A 55 8.97 -3.95 -2.06
C PHE A 55 10.03 -3.96 -3.17
N GLY A 56 10.60 -2.80 -3.52
CA GLY A 56 11.58 -2.70 -4.61
C GLY A 56 10.98 -2.84 -6.01
N ILE A 57 9.69 -3.16 -6.14
CA ILE A 57 8.96 -3.32 -7.40
C ILE A 57 8.01 -2.14 -7.63
N ALA A 58 7.75 -1.81 -8.90
CA ALA A 58 6.81 -0.75 -9.23
C ALA A 58 5.37 -1.20 -9.00
N LEU A 59 4.52 -0.26 -8.59
CA LEU A 59 3.09 -0.51 -8.37
C LEU A 59 2.39 -1.04 -9.63
N SER A 60 2.81 -0.56 -10.81
CA SER A 60 2.33 -1.05 -12.09
C SER A 60 2.67 -2.52 -12.31
N GLU A 61 3.80 -3.02 -11.82
CA GLU A 61 4.17 -4.44 -11.96
C GLU A 61 3.29 -5.34 -11.08
N ILE A 62 2.73 -4.81 -9.99
CA ILE A 62 1.80 -5.54 -9.11
C ILE A 62 0.39 -5.62 -9.72
N PHE A 63 -0.05 -4.55 -10.38
CA PHE A 63 -1.43 -4.40 -10.85
C PHE A 63 -1.59 -4.40 -12.37
N ALA A 64 -0.55 -4.64 -13.16
CA ALA A 64 -0.61 -4.66 -14.64
C ALA A 64 -1.62 -5.67 -15.23
N ALA A 65 -2.14 -6.59 -14.43
CA ALA A 65 -3.08 -7.62 -14.83
C ALA A 65 -4.55 -7.33 -14.44
N TYR A 66 -4.84 -6.18 -13.82
CA TYR A 66 -6.18 -5.81 -13.31
C TYR A 66 -6.67 -4.49 -13.88
#